data_AF-A0AAV5S7F8-F1
#
_entry.id   AF-A0AAV5S7F8-F1
#
_cell.length_a   1.000
_cell.length_b   1.000
_cell.length_c   1.000
_cell.angle_alpha   90.00
_cell.angle_beta   90.00
_cell.angle_gamma   90.00
#
_symmetry.space_group_name_H-M   'P 1'
#
loop_
_entity.id
_entity.type
_entity.pdbx_description
1 polymer ?
#
loop_
_entity_poly.entity_id
_entity_poly.type
_entity_poly.pdbx_seq_one_letter_code
_entity_poly.pdbx_strand_id
1 'polypeptide(L)'
;LQMIIIFEGTLLQPIVEICRDVKEYVVNIYNPGYMERSQMRRSERRIVRQEQNIENRLTKERDEARARLHEIDQESIEKAEDEKRERRRIEEKTKEEQDQILQEKERDDENQKWKERLIDLDNQRNKIINDFAATFQQMCDETSSELRRIDEAAKKSSALFEETLRADNKKTSSDFEEAKKHQRLEMESACTLLRDAQWASQIESQLCDRLFNLRNVHEPVRLRFTKLSEYLLEQFMNGLLNNSTSHQHALSELTLLREELKNEVATMAEEVNSLVQFEFEYPNAMFLKDIKSSIRKIIKAAEKLISEIEEMDSELKKFGDQYAISIVKLNKCQSCFEELEGTVEEIPTVTAINAKCRLF
;
A
#
# COMPACT_ATOMS: atom_id res chain seq x y z
N LEU A 1 -123.35 53.80 -13.32
CA LEU A 1 -123.67 55.22 -13.61
C LEU A 1 -122.64 55.72 -14.60
N GLN A 2 -123.09 56.32 -15.72
CA GLN A 2 -122.47 57.49 -16.37
C GLN A 2 -121.06 57.31 -16.99
N MET A 3 -120.65 57.98 -18.08
CA MET A 3 -121.31 59.01 -18.88
C MET A 3 -120.55 59.16 -20.23
N ILE A 4 -121.27 59.43 -21.35
CA ILE A 4 -121.10 60.59 -22.26
C ILE A 4 -119.76 60.79 -23.05
N ILE A 5 -119.70 61.41 -24.26
CA ILE A 5 -120.64 61.68 -25.37
C ILE A 5 -119.87 62.38 -26.54
N ILE A 6 -120.37 62.28 -27.79
CA ILE A 6 -120.34 63.29 -28.91
C ILE A 6 -119.03 63.76 -29.60
N PHE A 7 -119.03 63.63 -30.95
CA PHE A 7 -118.61 64.55 -32.07
C PHE A 7 -117.26 65.35 -31.97
N GLU A 8 -116.73 66.07 -32.99
CA GLU A 8 -117.30 66.60 -34.24
C GLU A 8 -116.27 66.88 -35.37
N GLY A 9 -116.69 66.68 -36.63
CA GLY A 9 -116.40 67.56 -37.78
C GLY A 9 -115.02 67.51 -38.47
N THR A 10 -114.80 68.06 -39.67
CA THR A 10 -115.64 68.65 -40.76
C THR A 10 -114.64 69.01 -41.91
N LEU A 11 -114.94 69.25 -43.20
CA LEU A 11 -116.13 69.23 -44.08
C LEU A 11 -115.60 69.24 -45.56
N LEU A 12 -116.38 68.77 -46.56
CA LEU A 12 -116.73 69.51 -47.82
C LEU A 12 -117.28 68.62 -48.97
N GLN A 13 -118.54 68.88 -49.29
CA GLN A 13 -119.25 68.70 -50.58
C GLN A 13 -119.12 70.04 -51.38
N PRO A 14 -119.88 70.40 -52.45
CA PRO A 14 -120.82 69.70 -53.36
C PRO A 14 -120.56 70.09 -54.87
N ILE A 15 -121.63 70.31 -55.69
CA ILE A 15 -121.71 71.03 -57.02
C ILE A 15 -121.36 70.16 -58.26
N VAL A 16 -122.12 70.11 -59.39
CA VAL A 16 -123.49 70.56 -59.76
C VAL A 16 -123.93 69.87 -61.10
N GLU A 17 -125.24 69.79 -61.39
CA GLU A 17 -125.97 70.16 -62.65
C GLU A 17 -125.26 70.17 -64.05
N ILE A 18 -125.86 70.06 -65.26
CA ILE A 18 -127.26 70.21 -65.74
C ILE A 18 -127.44 69.65 -67.20
N CYS A 19 -128.70 69.31 -67.57
CA CYS A 19 -129.35 69.19 -68.91
C CYS A 19 -128.60 68.77 -70.20
N ARG A 20 -129.22 67.85 -70.96
CA ARG A 20 -130.16 68.21 -72.07
C ARG A 20 -131.07 67.05 -72.53
N ASP A 21 -132.35 67.16 -72.16
CA ASP A 21 -133.60 66.94 -72.93
C ASP A 21 -133.76 65.64 -73.76
N VAL A 22 -134.80 64.79 -73.65
CA VAL A 22 -136.25 64.94 -73.35
C VAL A 22 -137.03 65.82 -74.33
N LYS A 23 -137.70 65.17 -75.30
CA LYS A 23 -138.93 65.54 -76.07
C LYS A 23 -138.91 64.75 -77.39
N GLU A 24 -139.99 64.29 -78.00
CA GLU A 24 -141.43 64.19 -77.68
C GLU A 24 -141.93 63.02 -78.59
N TYR A 25 -142.91 62.17 -78.25
CA TYR A 25 -144.35 62.44 -78.40
C TYR A 25 -144.71 63.14 -79.73
N VAL A 26 -145.74 62.81 -80.50
CA VAL A 26 -146.70 61.71 -80.56
C VAL A 26 -147.60 62.00 -81.80
N VAL A 27 -148.39 61.05 -82.30
CA VAL A 27 -149.58 61.31 -83.17
C VAL A 27 -149.31 61.81 -84.63
N ASN A 28 -150.10 61.52 -85.68
CA ASN A 28 -151.11 60.47 -85.96
C ASN A 28 -151.64 60.61 -87.43
N ILE A 29 -152.55 59.71 -87.81
CA ILE A 29 -153.64 59.80 -88.80
C ILE A 29 -153.41 59.79 -90.35
N TYR A 30 -154.42 59.16 -90.96
CA TYR A 30 -154.92 59.09 -92.35
C TYR A 30 -154.18 58.22 -93.38
N ASN A 31 -154.67 57.01 -93.72
CA ASN A 31 -155.86 56.60 -94.53
C ASN A 31 -155.46 56.32 -96.01
N PRO A 32 -156.32 55.78 -96.90
CA PRO A 32 -156.15 54.38 -97.30
C PRO A 32 -156.01 54.18 -98.82
N GLY A 33 -155.58 52.99 -99.27
CA GLY A 33 -155.70 52.66 -100.70
C GLY A 33 -155.15 51.30 -101.12
N TYR A 34 -156.07 50.43 -101.58
CA TYR A 34 -155.91 49.42 -102.64
C TYR A 34 -154.66 48.51 -102.62
N MET A 35 -154.81 47.24 -102.22
CA MET A 35 -155.23 46.11 -103.06
C MET A 35 -154.12 45.51 -103.95
N GLU A 36 -154.02 44.18 -103.93
CA GLU A 36 -153.33 43.33 -104.93
C GLU A 36 -151.83 43.54 -105.22
N ARG A 37 -150.95 42.94 -104.38
CA ARG A 37 -149.69 42.28 -104.82
C ARG A 37 -148.83 41.57 -103.74
N SER A 38 -149.13 41.68 -102.45
CA SER A 38 -148.21 41.24 -101.37
C SER A 38 -148.22 39.73 -101.00
N GLN A 39 -148.23 38.80 -101.98
CA GLN A 39 -147.92 37.38 -101.71
C GLN A 39 -146.39 37.10 -101.59
N MET A 40 -145.53 38.03 -102.01
CA MET A 40 -144.08 37.83 -102.09
C MET A 40 -143.31 38.01 -100.75
N ARG A 41 -143.95 38.48 -99.66
CA ARG A 41 -143.25 38.83 -98.38
C ARG A 41 -143.08 37.68 -97.38
N ARG A 42 -143.23 36.41 -97.80
CA ARG A 42 -143.05 35.21 -96.94
C ARG A 42 -141.67 34.54 -97.09
N SER A 43 -140.89 34.85 -98.12
CA SER A 43 -139.56 34.28 -98.37
C SER A 43 -138.43 35.05 -97.64
N GLU A 44 -138.38 36.37 -97.76
CA GLU A 44 -137.24 37.19 -97.32
C GLU A 44 -136.97 37.15 -95.81
N ARG A 45 -138.02 37.03 -94.96
CA ARG A 45 -137.86 37.04 -93.49
C ARG A 45 -137.21 35.78 -92.91
N ARG A 46 -136.93 34.74 -93.71
CA ARG A 46 -136.13 33.58 -93.28
C ARG A 46 -134.63 33.80 -93.46
N ILE A 47 -134.22 34.53 -94.50
CA ILE A 47 -132.80 34.70 -94.88
C ILE A 47 -132.05 35.54 -93.84
N VAL A 48 -132.61 36.71 -93.49
CA VAL A 48 -132.01 37.65 -92.51
C VAL A 48 -131.75 37.02 -91.13
N ARG A 49 -132.53 36.00 -90.73
CA ARG A 49 -132.33 35.28 -89.46
C ARG A 49 -131.26 34.18 -89.50
N GLN A 50 -130.83 33.75 -90.69
CA GLN A 50 -129.72 32.79 -90.80
C GLN A 50 -128.36 33.49 -90.81
N GLU A 51 -128.22 34.60 -91.54
CA GLU A 51 -126.95 35.33 -91.67
C GLU A 51 -126.45 35.83 -90.30
N GLN A 52 -127.32 36.46 -89.50
CA GLN A 52 -126.97 37.02 -88.20
C GLN A 52 -126.66 35.97 -87.11
N ASN A 53 -126.95 34.69 -87.37
CA ASN A 53 -126.60 33.57 -86.48
C ASN A 53 -125.25 32.92 -86.86
N ILE A 54 -124.76 33.14 -88.08
CA ILE A 54 -123.45 32.64 -88.53
C ILE A 54 -122.34 33.59 -88.06
N GLU A 55 -122.55 34.90 -88.21
CA GLU A 55 -121.56 35.92 -87.85
C GLU A 55 -121.21 35.92 -86.35
N ASN A 56 -122.23 35.79 -85.47
CA ASN A 56 -122.06 35.66 -84.03
C ASN A 56 -121.33 34.37 -83.57
N ARG A 57 -121.22 33.37 -84.46
CA ARG A 57 -120.57 32.09 -84.15
C ARG A 57 -119.08 32.13 -84.51
N LEU A 58 -118.75 32.77 -85.64
CA LEU A 58 -117.38 32.95 -86.12
C LEU A 58 -116.54 33.90 -85.26
N THR A 59 -117.15 34.93 -84.67
CA THR A 59 -116.46 35.81 -83.70
C THR A 59 -116.05 35.05 -82.44
N LYS A 60 -116.97 34.24 -81.89
CA LYS A 60 -116.71 33.46 -80.67
C LYS A 60 -115.59 32.43 -80.84
N GLU A 61 -115.59 31.68 -81.94
CA GLU A 61 -114.53 30.69 -82.23
C GLU A 61 -113.15 31.35 -82.42
N ARG A 62 -113.11 32.58 -82.96
CA ARG A 62 -111.86 33.32 -83.19
C ARG A 62 -111.21 33.85 -81.91
N ASP A 63 -111.99 34.24 -80.91
CA ASP A 63 -111.47 34.68 -79.62
C ASP A 63 -111.09 33.49 -78.73
N GLU A 64 -111.85 32.39 -78.77
CA GLU A 64 -111.47 31.13 -78.09
C GLU A 64 -110.15 30.54 -78.65
N ALA A 65 -109.87 30.70 -79.95
CA ALA A 65 -108.60 30.28 -80.55
C ALA A 65 -107.39 31.14 -80.11
N ARG A 66 -107.60 32.44 -79.86
CA ARG A 66 -106.53 33.34 -79.37
C ARG A 66 -106.16 33.08 -77.92
N ALA A 67 -107.15 32.76 -77.07
CA ALA A 67 -106.90 32.42 -75.67
C ALA A 67 -105.97 31.20 -75.53
N ARG A 68 -106.22 30.13 -76.30
CA ARG A 68 -105.43 28.89 -76.25
C ARG A 68 -103.97 29.07 -76.71
N LEU A 69 -103.70 30.00 -77.62
CA LEU A 69 -102.33 30.30 -78.06
C LEU A 69 -101.50 31.00 -76.98
N HIS A 70 -102.12 31.95 -76.25
CA HIS A 70 -101.43 32.68 -75.17
C HIS A 70 -101.09 31.78 -73.97
N GLU A 71 -101.96 30.80 -73.67
CA GLU A 71 -101.76 29.85 -72.58
C GLU A 71 -100.57 28.91 -72.84
N ILE A 72 -100.38 28.47 -74.09
CA ILE A 72 -99.25 27.62 -74.51
C ILE A 72 -97.91 28.38 -74.46
N ASP A 73 -97.88 29.64 -74.89
CA ASP A 73 -96.66 30.48 -74.84
C ASP A 73 -96.23 30.74 -73.38
N GLN A 74 -97.17 30.91 -72.45
CA GLN A 74 -96.85 31.11 -71.03
C GLN A 74 -96.25 29.84 -70.39
N GLU A 75 -96.84 28.65 -70.61
CA GLU A 75 -96.25 27.39 -70.10
C GLU A 75 -94.84 27.13 -70.67
N SER A 76 -94.59 27.51 -71.92
CA SER A 76 -93.28 27.33 -72.55
C SER A 76 -92.19 28.24 -71.95
N ILE A 77 -92.55 29.46 -71.51
CA ILE A 77 -91.61 30.39 -70.87
C ILE A 77 -91.30 29.92 -69.45
N GLU A 78 -92.31 29.49 -68.69
CA GLU A 78 -92.13 29.06 -67.30
C GLU A 78 -91.23 27.81 -67.19
N LYS A 79 -91.44 26.80 -68.05
CA LYS A 79 -90.56 25.62 -68.15
C LYS A 79 -89.10 25.99 -68.50
N ALA A 80 -88.90 26.95 -69.41
CA ALA A 80 -87.57 27.38 -69.80
C ALA A 80 -86.83 28.14 -68.68
N GLU A 81 -87.56 28.86 -67.81
CA GLU A 81 -86.96 29.47 -66.63
C GLU A 81 -86.58 28.44 -65.56
N ASP A 82 -87.44 27.45 -65.28
CA ASP A 82 -87.16 26.44 -64.26
C ASP A 82 -85.99 25.52 -64.63
N GLU A 83 -85.87 25.09 -65.90
CA GLU A 83 -84.65 24.42 -66.37
C GLU A 83 -83.39 25.27 -66.16
N LYS A 84 -83.50 26.60 -66.33
CA LYS A 84 -82.38 27.54 -66.18
C LYS A 84 -82.05 27.85 -64.72
N ARG A 85 -82.98 27.65 -63.78
CA ARG A 85 -82.74 27.69 -62.33
C ARG A 85 -82.08 26.39 -61.87
N GLU A 86 -82.54 25.25 -62.35
CA GLU A 86 -82.01 23.95 -61.94
C GLU A 86 -80.58 23.70 -62.47
N ARG A 87 -80.26 24.11 -63.70
CA ARG A 87 -78.87 24.10 -64.20
C ARG A 87 -77.91 24.90 -63.30
N ARG A 88 -78.31 26.08 -62.84
CA ARG A 88 -77.47 26.89 -61.92
C ARG A 88 -77.27 26.20 -60.58
N ARG A 89 -78.29 25.56 -60.02
CA ARG A 89 -78.15 24.79 -58.77
C ARG A 89 -77.20 23.61 -58.91
N ILE A 90 -77.19 22.96 -60.07
CA ILE A 90 -76.26 21.85 -60.36
C ILE A 90 -74.83 22.37 -60.54
N GLU A 91 -74.64 23.48 -61.27
CA GLU A 91 -73.33 24.15 -61.43
C GLU A 91 -72.77 24.69 -60.10
N GLU A 92 -73.63 25.28 -59.26
CA GLU A 92 -73.24 25.80 -57.94
C GLU A 92 -72.83 24.68 -56.99
N LYS A 93 -73.62 23.58 -56.91
CA LYS A 93 -73.24 22.38 -56.15
C LYS A 93 -71.97 21.71 -56.64
N THR A 94 -71.81 21.52 -57.95
CA THR A 94 -70.60 20.89 -58.49
C THR A 94 -69.35 21.76 -58.28
N LYS A 95 -69.51 23.09 -58.20
CA LYS A 95 -68.43 23.99 -57.81
C LYS A 95 -68.12 23.92 -56.31
N GLU A 96 -69.13 23.92 -55.44
CA GLU A 96 -68.94 23.72 -53.99
C GLU A 96 -68.27 22.37 -53.68
N GLU A 97 -68.64 21.30 -54.37
CA GLU A 97 -68.00 19.98 -54.26
C GLU A 97 -66.53 20.02 -54.73
N GLN A 98 -66.22 20.71 -55.84
CA GLN A 98 -64.85 20.87 -56.31
C GLN A 98 -63.98 21.69 -55.34
N ASP A 99 -64.51 22.78 -54.80
CA ASP A 99 -63.82 23.62 -53.82
C ASP A 99 -63.60 22.87 -52.49
N GLN A 100 -64.55 22.03 -52.06
CA GLN A 100 -64.38 21.13 -50.90
C GLN A 100 -63.28 20.08 -51.13
N ILE A 101 -63.26 19.43 -52.29
CA ILE A 101 -62.22 18.45 -52.66
C ILE A 101 -60.83 19.11 -52.72
N LEU A 102 -60.75 20.36 -53.18
CA LEU A 102 -59.50 21.11 -53.20
C LEU A 102 -58.99 21.40 -51.78
N GLN A 103 -59.86 21.92 -50.91
CA GLN A 103 -59.52 22.19 -49.50
C GLN A 103 -59.16 20.92 -48.72
N GLU A 104 -59.82 19.80 -49.02
CA GLU A 104 -59.49 18.52 -48.40
C GLU A 104 -58.09 18.04 -48.79
N LYS A 105 -57.73 18.14 -50.08
CA LYS A 105 -56.37 17.86 -50.57
C LYS A 105 -55.32 18.79 -49.96
N GLU A 106 -55.60 20.09 -49.84
CA GLU A 106 -54.66 21.03 -49.22
C GLU A 106 -54.42 20.68 -47.74
N ARG A 107 -55.47 20.33 -46.99
CA ARG A 107 -55.34 19.84 -45.60
C ARG A 107 -54.57 18.54 -45.52
N ASP A 108 -54.79 17.60 -46.43
CA ASP A 108 -54.06 16.33 -46.46
C ASP A 108 -52.58 16.51 -46.80
N ASP A 109 -52.26 17.38 -47.77
CA ASP A 109 -50.88 17.76 -48.13
C ASP A 109 -50.16 18.45 -46.96
N GLU A 110 -50.84 19.35 -46.23
CA GLU A 110 -50.28 19.96 -45.02
C GLU A 110 -50.07 18.92 -43.91
N ASN A 111 -51.06 18.07 -43.66
CA ASN A 111 -51.00 16.99 -42.67
C ASN A 111 -49.86 15.99 -42.99
N GLN A 112 -49.64 15.70 -44.27
CA GLN A 112 -48.52 14.87 -44.72
C GLN A 112 -47.17 15.55 -44.49
N LYS A 113 -47.02 16.83 -44.84
CA LYS A 113 -45.80 17.62 -44.52
C LYS A 113 -45.54 17.71 -43.01
N TRP A 114 -46.59 17.79 -42.18
CA TRP A 114 -46.47 17.74 -40.71
C TRP A 114 -46.00 16.38 -40.20
N LYS A 115 -46.52 15.27 -40.76
CA LYS A 115 -46.08 13.91 -40.44
C LYS A 115 -44.61 13.68 -40.83
N GLU A 116 -44.21 14.13 -42.02
CA GLU A 116 -42.82 14.05 -42.49
C GLU A 116 -41.86 14.82 -41.57
N ARG A 117 -42.24 16.04 -41.14
CA ARG A 117 -41.46 16.82 -40.15
C ARG A 117 -41.37 16.14 -38.78
N LEU A 118 -42.45 15.49 -38.32
CA LEU A 118 -42.43 14.72 -37.06
C LEU A 118 -41.47 13.54 -37.15
N ILE A 119 -41.47 12.80 -38.27
CA ILE A 119 -40.54 11.69 -38.51
C ILE A 119 -39.09 12.19 -38.53
N ASP A 120 -38.81 13.32 -39.19
CA ASP A 120 -37.45 13.88 -39.22
C ASP A 120 -36.99 14.34 -37.81
N LEU A 121 -37.87 14.98 -37.04
CA LEU A 121 -37.56 15.38 -35.65
C LEU A 121 -37.32 14.18 -34.73
N ASP A 122 -38.10 13.09 -34.85
CA ASP A 122 -37.85 11.86 -34.08
C ASP A 122 -36.55 11.18 -34.55
N ASN A 123 -36.22 11.20 -35.85
CA ASN A 123 -34.93 10.72 -36.35
C ASN A 123 -33.75 11.54 -35.80
N GLN A 124 -33.85 12.87 -35.78
CA GLN A 124 -32.84 13.75 -35.19
C GLN A 124 -32.69 13.51 -33.69
N ARG A 125 -33.80 13.38 -32.95
CA ARG A 125 -33.82 13.05 -31.52
C ARG A 125 -33.16 11.70 -31.23
N ASN A 126 -33.54 10.66 -31.98
CA ASN A 126 -32.98 9.32 -31.84
C ASN A 126 -31.48 9.31 -32.16
N LYS A 127 -31.05 10.07 -33.17
CA LYS A 127 -29.63 10.27 -33.47
C LYS A 127 -28.88 10.90 -32.29
N ILE A 128 -29.38 12.01 -31.73
CA ILE A 128 -28.75 12.68 -30.57
C ILE A 128 -28.67 11.74 -29.36
N ILE A 129 -29.71 10.96 -29.08
CA ILE A 129 -29.73 9.97 -27.99
C ILE A 129 -28.66 8.89 -28.22
N ASN A 130 -28.56 8.36 -29.43
CA ASN A 130 -27.59 7.32 -29.78
C ASN A 130 -26.15 7.84 -29.77
N ASP A 131 -25.89 9.03 -30.33
CA ASP A 131 -24.58 9.67 -30.35
C ASP A 131 -24.11 9.98 -28.91
N PHE A 132 -25.01 10.47 -28.05
CA PHE A 132 -24.72 10.69 -26.62
C PHE A 132 -24.45 9.37 -25.88
N ALA A 133 -25.28 8.34 -26.08
CA ALA A 133 -25.09 7.03 -25.45
C ALA A 133 -23.77 6.37 -25.86
N ALA A 134 -23.40 6.44 -27.14
CA ALA A 134 -22.12 5.94 -27.65
C ALA A 134 -20.93 6.68 -27.03
N THR A 135 -20.98 8.02 -26.99
CA THR A 135 -19.93 8.86 -26.39
C THR A 135 -19.78 8.61 -24.90
N PHE A 136 -20.90 8.45 -24.18
CA PHE A 136 -20.90 8.14 -22.75
C PHE A 136 -20.34 6.74 -22.48
N GLN A 137 -20.73 5.73 -23.26
CA GLN A 137 -20.18 4.38 -23.13
C GLN A 137 -18.67 4.36 -23.38
N GLN A 138 -18.18 5.03 -24.43
CA GLN A 138 -16.75 5.16 -24.69
C GLN A 138 -16.01 5.80 -23.50
N MET A 139 -16.55 6.88 -22.92
CA MET A 139 -15.96 7.53 -21.74
C MET A 139 -15.92 6.58 -20.52
N CYS A 140 -16.98 5.79 -20.30
CA CYS A 140 -17.01 4.78 -19.25
C CYS A 140 -15.98 3.67 -19.46
N ASP A 141 -15.82 3.19 -20.70
CA ASP A 141 -14.87 2.14 -21.07
C ASP A 141 -13.42 2.63 -20.93
N GLU A 142 -13.12 3.83 -21.42
CA GLU A 142 -11.81 4.50 -21.26
C GLU A 142 -11.46 4.68 -19.78
N THR A 143 -12.37 5.26 -18.98
CA THR A 143 -12.19 5.47 -17.54
C THR A 143 -11.96 4.14 -16.81
N SER A 144 -12.74 3.11 -17.14
CA SER A 144 -12.59 1.77 -16.55
C SER A 144 -11.25 1.12 -16.92
N SER A 145 -10.77 1.34 -18.14
CA SER A 145 -9.47 0.84 -18.60
C SER A 145 -8.30 1.51 -17.87
N GLU A 146 -8.40 2.82 -17.60
CA GLU A 146 -7.35 3.57 -16.91
C GLU A 146 -7.32 3.29 -15.40
N LEU A 147 -8.49 3.20 -14.76
CA LEU A 147 -8.59 2.74 -13.36
C LEU A 147 -7.95 1.36 -13.18
N ARG A 148 -8.17 0.44 -14.13
CA ARG A 148 -7.56 -0.89 -14.12
C ARG A 148 -6.04 -0.83 -14.29
N ARG A 149 -5.50 0.02 -15.17
CA ARG A 149 -4.05 0.23 -15.30
C ARG A 149 -3.43 0.76 -14.01
N ILE A 150 -4.10 1.71 -13.35
CA ILE A 150 -3.65 2.28 -12.07
C ILE A 150 -3.61 1.21 -10.98
N ASP A 151 -4.64 0.37 -10.87
CA ASP A 151 -4.70 -0.76 -9.93
C ASP A 151 -3.62 -1.83 -10.23
N GLU A 152 -3.42 -2.21 -11.49
CA GLU A 152 -2.34 -3.12 -11.90
C GLU A 152 -0.95 -2.55 -11.58
N ALA A 153 -0.72 -1.25 -11.80
CA ALA A 153 0.51 -0.56 -11.45
C ALA A 153 0.74 -0.48 -9.93
N ALA A 154 -0.31 -0.16 -9.16
CA ALA A 154 -0.28 -0.11 -7.70
C ALA A 154 0.06 -1.49 -7.10
N LYS A 155 -0.59 -2.56 -7.60
CA LYS A 155 -0.29 -3.95 -7.21
C LYS A 155 1.16 -4.33 -7.50
N LYS A 156 1.68 -3.98 -8.68
CA LYS A 156 3.09 -4.22 -9.04
C LYS A 156 4.05 -3.45 -8.13
N SER A 157 3.75 -2.20 -7.80
CA SER A 157 4.56 -1.38 -6.88
C SER A 157 4.53 -1.95 -5.45
N SER A 158 3.38 -2.41 -4.97
CA SER A 158 3.24 -3.03 -3.65
C SER A 158 4.03 -4.34 -3.56
N ALA A 159 3.97 -5.18 -4.60
CA ALA A 159 4.73 -6.42 -4.66
C ALA A 159 6.25 -6.19 -4.63
N LEU A 160 6.76 -5.22 -5.39
CA LEU A 160 8.18 -4.83 -5.38
C LEU A 160 8.61 -4.26 -4.02
N PHE A 161 7.76 -3.46 -3.37
CA PHE A 161 8.03 -2.93 -2.04
C PHE A 161 8.10 -4.05 -0.99
N GLU A 162 7.15 -4.99 -1.00
CA GLU A 162 7.18 -6.16 -0.12
C GLU A 162 8.40 -7.06 -0.37
N GLU A 163 8.78 -7.29 -1.63
CA GLU A 163 9.97 -8.07 -1.97
C GLU A 163 11.24 -7.41 -1.43
N THR A 164 11.37 -6.09 -1.61
CA THR A 164 12.48 -5.29 -1.06
C THR A 164 12.51 -5.38 0.47
N LEU A 165 11.36 -5.19 1.13
CA LEU A 165 11.24 -5.28 2.59
C LEU A 165 11.62 -6.68 3.12
N ARG A 166 11.26 -7.76 2.42
CA ARG A 166 11.67 -9.13 2.76
C ARG A 166 13.17 -9.33 2.57
N ALA A 167 13.76 -8.77 1.51
CA ALA A 167 15.21 -8.84 1.26
C ALA A 167 16.00 -8.08 2.35
N ASP A 168 15.57 -6.87 2.71
CA ASP A 168 16.20 -6.05 3.75
C ASP A 168 16.06 -6.66 5.15
N ASN A 169 14.88 -7.21 5.48
CA ASN A 169 14.68 -7.95 6.74
C ASN A 169 15.57 -9.21 6.81
N LYS A 170 15.68 -9.96 5.70
CA LYS A 170 16.55 -11.14 5.63
C LYS A 170 18.02 -10.76 5.77
N LYS A 171 18.45 -9.67 5.11
CA LYS A 171 19.82 -9.15 5.23
C LYS A 171 20.11 -8.71 6.66
N THR A 172 19.26 -7.86 7.25
CA THR A 172 19.40 -7.37 8.63
C THR A 172 19.50 -8.52 9.64
N SER A 173 18.70 -9.58 9.46
CA SER A 173 18.77 -10.80 10.30
C SER A 173 20.08 -11.58 10.12
N SER A 174 20.61 -11.65 8.89
CA SER A 174 21.91 -12.26 8.60
C SER A 174 23.06 -11.48 9.23
N ASP A 175 23.09 -10.17 9.00
CA ASP A 175 24.11 -9.25 9.52
C ASP A 175 24.12 -9.26 11.07
N PHE A 176 22.94 -9.37 11.70
CA PHE A 176 22.79 -9.50 13.15
C PHE A 176 23.36 -10.81 13.72
N GLU A 177 23.05 -11.96 13.11
CA GLU A 177 23.62 -13.24 13.57
C GLU A 177 25.13 -13.34 13.28
N GLU A 178 25.64 -12.70 12.23
CA GLU A 178 27.08 -12.58 11.97
C GLU A 178 27.77 -11.72 13.04
N ALA A 179 27.23 -10.54 13.38
CA ALA A 179 27.74 -9.71 14.47
C ALA A 179 27.74 -10.46 15.81
N LYS A 180 26.66 -11.17 16.12
CA LYS A 180 26.52 -12.02 17.32
C LYS A 180 27.45 -13.24 17.31
N LYS A 181 27.83 -13.76 16.14
CA LYS A 181 28.88 -14.79 16.01
C LYS A 181 30.26 -14.18 16.26
N HIS A 182 30.55 -13.01 15.70
CA HIS A 182 31.82 -12.31 15.89
C HIS A 182 32.06 -11.99 17.37
N GLN A 183 31.07 -11.38 18.04
CA GLN A 183 31.14 -11.07 19.48
C GLN A 183 31.37 -12.32 20.34
N ARG A 184 30.79 -13.48 19.97
CA ARG A 184 31.04 -14.76 20.67
C ARG A 184 32.50 -15.22 20.52
N LEU A 185 33.08 -15.09 19.33
CA LEU A 185 34.48 -15.44 19.07
C LEU A 185 35.46 -14.49 19.77
N GLU A 186 35.16 -13.19 19.80
CA GLU A 186 35.95 -12.20 20.57
C GLU A 186 35.90 -12.50 22.07
N MET A 187 34.72 -12.80 22.61
CA MET A 187 34.55 -13.18 24.02
C MET A 187 35.25 -14.50 24.35
N GLU A 188 35.18 -15.50 23.48
CA GLU A 188 35.90 -16.78 23.63
C GLU A 188 37.42 -16.58 23.64
N SER A 189 37.94 -15.75 22.73
CA SER A 189 39.35 -15.36 22.71
C SER A 189 39.76 -14.62 23.99
N ALA A 190 38.98 -13.63 24.44
CA ALA A 190 39.25 -12.88 25.68
C ALA A 190 39.21 -13.78 26.93
N CYS A 191 38.22 -14.67 27.03
CA CYS A 191 38.13 -15.66 28.12
C CYS A 191 39.30 -16.66 28.11
N THR A 192 39.83 -16.99 26.93
CA THR A 192 41.01 -17.87 26.80
C THR A 192 42.26 -17.12 27.27
N LEU A 193 42.51 -15.91 26.77
CA LEU A 193 43.62 -15.06 27.22
C LEU A 193 43.60 -14.77 28.73
N LEU A 194 42.41 -14.51 29.31
CA LEU A 194 42.26 -14.31 30.76
C LEU A 194 42.54 -15.58 31.55
N ARG A 195 42.09 -16.75 31.06
CA ARG A 195 42.38 -18.04 31.68
C ARG A 195 43.87 -18.32 31.64
N ASP A 196 44.51 -18.16 30.48
CA ASP A 196 45.93 -18.41 30.28
C ASP A 196 46.79 -17.47 31.14
N ALA A 197 46.43 -16.18 31.24
CA ALA A 197 47.10 -15.22 32.11
C ALA A 197 46.91 -15.53 33.61
N GLN A 198 45.73 -15.97 34.03
CA GLN A 198 45.49 -16.42 35.41
C GLN A 198 46.31 -17.68 35.71
N TRP A 199 46.38 -18.62 34.77
CA TRP A 199 47.15 -19.86 34.90
C TRP A 199 48.66 -19.58 34.96
N ALA A 200 49.16 -18.70 34.08
CA ALA A 200 50.51 -18.17 34.11
C ALA A 200 50.87 -17.59 35.48
N SER A 201 50.06 -16.68 36.01
CA SER A 201 50.28 -16.05 37.31
C SER A 201 50.29 -17.05 38.48
N GLN A 202 49.44 -18.09 38.43
CA GLN A 202 49.45 -19.16 39.42
C GLN A 202 50.73 -19.99 39.38
N ILE A 203 51.21 -20.35 38.17
CA ILE A 203 52.47 -21.07 38.00
C ILE A 203 53.68 -20.21 38.39
N GLU A 204 53.69 -18.92 38.06
CA GLU A 204 54.72 -17.98 38.51
C GLU A 204 54.79 -17.89 40.04
N SER A 205 53.64 -17.82 40.73
CA SER A 205 53.60 -17.84 42.19
C SER A 205 54.17 -19.13 42.77
N GLN A 206 53.73 -20.30 42.27
CA GLN A 206 54.25 -21.59 42.71
C GLN A 206 55.77 -21.72 42.45
N LEU A 207 56.25 -21.18 41.34
CA LEU A 207 57.66 -21.19 40.99
C LEU A 207 58.48 -20.23 41.87
N CYS A 208 57.95 -19.05 42.20
CA CYS A 208 58.51 -18.14 43.19
C CYS A 208 58.68 -18.84 44.54
N ASP A 209 57.61 -19.48 45.04
CA ASP A 209 57.62 -20.16 46.34
C ASP A 209 58.62 -21.32 46.37
N ARG A 210 58.67 -22.14 45.32
CA ARG A 210 59.66 -23.24 45.18
C ARG A 210 61.10 -22.74 45.17
N LEU A 211 61.40 -21.72 44.35
CA LEU A 211 62.75 -21.15 44.24
C LEU A 211 63.19 -20.42 45.51
N PHE A 212 62.26 -19.76 46.22
CA PHE A 212 62.49 -19.16 47.52
C PHE A 212 62.80 -20.24 48.58
N ASN A 213 61.98 -21.28 48.66
CA ASN A 213 62.20 -22.41 49.58
C ASN A 213 63.54 -23.10 49.31
N LEU A 214 63.89 -23.37 48.04
CA LEU A 214 65.18 -23.95 47.65
C LEU A 214 66.39 -23.16 48.16
N ARG A 215 66.34 -21.82 48.10
CA ARG A 215 67.39 -20.95 48.65
C ARG A 215 67.43 -21.01 50.19
N ASN A 216 66.28 -21.08 50.84
CA ASN A 216 66.16 -21.09 52.30
C ASN A 216 66.53 -22.44 52.94
N VAL A 217 66.51 -23.55 52.20
CA VAL A 217 67.00 -24.87 52.67
C VAL A 217 68.46 -24.79 53.13
N HIS A 218 69.26 -23.89 52.55
CA HIS A 218 70.65 -23.67 52.92
C HIS A 218 70.84 -22.84 54.21
N GLU A 219 69.85 -22.08 54.65
CA GLU A 219 69.99 -21.12 55.76
C GLU A 219 70.42 -21.77 57.11
N PRO A 220 69.91 -22.96 57.51
CA PRO A 220 70.41 -23.64 58.71
C PRO A 220 71.91 -23.99 58.61
N VAL A 221 72.35 -24.49 57.45
CA VAL A 221 73.75 -24.83 57.16
C VAL A 221 74.62 -23.59 57.23
N ARG A 222 74.22 -22.49 56.57
CA ARG A 222 74.89 -21.19 56.65
C ARG A 222 75.08 -20.71 58.10
N LEU A 223 73.99 -20.71 58.87
CA LEU A 223 74.00 -20.24 60.26
C LEU A 223 74.88 -21.12 61.15
N ARG A 224 74.86 -22.44 60.98
CA ARG A 224 75.70 -23.35 61.77
C ARG A 224 77.15 -23.30 61.36
N PHE A 225 77.45 -23.30 60.06
CA PHE A 225 78.82 -23.20 59.54
C PHE A 225 79.49 -21.91 60.02
N THR A 226 78.78 -20.78 59.92
CA THR A 226 79.28 -19.48 60.41
C THR A 226 79.61 -19.53 61.89
N LYS A 227 78.66 -19.95 62.75
CA LYS A 227 78.88 -20.06 64.21
C LYS A 227 80.01 -21.03 64.57
N LEU A 228 80.12 -22.15 63.85
CA LEU A 228 81.19 -23.12 64.06
C LEU A 228 82.55 -22.53 63.64
N SER A 229 82.62 -21.79 62.53
CA SER A 229 83.85 -21.12 62.10
C SER A 229 84.31 -20.07 63.09
N GLU A 230 83.40 -19.22 63.59
CA GLU A 230 83.65 -18.22 64.64
C GLU A 230 84.17 -18.89 65.92
N TYR A 231 83.48 -19.95 66.37
CA TYR A 231 83.87 -20.72 67.54
C TYR A 231 85.27 -21.34 67.39
N LEU A 232 85.55 -22.01 66.27
CA LEU A 232 86.84 -22.65 66.03
C LEU A 232 87.98 -21.62 65.95
N LEU A 233 87.75 -20.46 65.34
CA LEU A 233 88.71 -19.35 65.31
C LEU A 233 88.96 -18.77 66.71
N GLU A 234 87.92 -18.58 67.53
CA GLU A 234 88.06 -18.11 68.92
C GLU A 234 88.84 -19.13 69.78
N GLN A 235 88.50 -20.42 69.70
CA GLN A 235 89.22 -21.46 70.44
C GLN A 235 90.68 -21.62 69.96
N PHE A 236 90.95 -21.38 68.67
CA PHE A 236 92.31 -21.37 68.12
C PHE A 236 93.12 -20.19 68.66
N MET A 237 92.58 -18.96 68.58
CA MET A 237 93.25 -17.73 69.03
C MET A 237 93.55 -17.74 70.54
N ASN A 238 92.67 -18.36 71.34
CA ASN A 238 92.87 -18.51 72.78
C ASN A 238 93.74 -19.73 73.17
N GLY A 239 94.15 -20.57 72.21
CA GLY A 239 94.91 -21.81 72.47
C GLY A 239 94.12 -22.91 73.19
N LEU A 240 92.79 -22.81 73.23
CA LEU A 240 91.88 -23.64 74.03
C LEU A 240 91.37 -24.90 73.31
N LEU A 241 91.69 -25.10 72.03
CA LEU A 241 91.34 -26.32 71.28
C LEU A 241 91.88 -27.62 71.91
N ASN A 242 92.90 -27.52 72.77
CA ASN A 242 93.43 -28.65 73.55
C ASN A 242 92.56 -29.04 74.76
N ASN A 243 91.45 -28.33 75.03
CA ASN A 243 90.50 -28.71 76.07
C ASN A 243 89.50 -29.75 75.54
N SER A 244 89.39 -30.89 76.23
CA SER A 244 88.42 -31.95 75.93
C SER A 244 86.98 -31.44 75.78
N THR A 245 86.57 -30.42 76.54
CA THR A 245 85.22 -29.83 76.42
C THR A 245 85.03 -29.08 75.11
N SER A 246 86.01 -28.26 74.71
CA SER A 246 85.95 -27.50 73.45
C SER A 246 86.02 -28.42 72.24
N HIS A 247 86.83 -29.48 72.31
CA HIS A 247 86.93 -30.51 71.30
C HIS A 247 85.62 -31.31 71.13
N GLN A 248 84.96 -31.71 72.24
CA GLN A 248 83.66 -32.37 72.19
C GLN A 248 82.55 -31.46 71.64
N HIS A 249 82.57 -30.17 71.97
CA HIS A 249 81.63 -29.19 71.42
C HIS A 249 81.78 -29.07 69.89
N ALA A 250 83.02 -28.91 69.40
CA ALA A 250 83.32 -28.87 67.96
C ALA A 250 82.87 -30.14 67.21
N LEU A 251 83.10 -31.33 67.79
CA LEU A 251 82.66 -32.61 67.22
C LEU A 251 81.12 -32.73 67.17
N SER A 252 80.42 -32.21 68.18
CA SER A 252 78.95 -32.17 68.21
C SER A 252 78.41 -31.27 67.10
N GLU A 253 78.96 -30.06 66.96
CA GLU A 253 78.53 -29.10 65.93
C GLU A 253 78.88 -29.57 64.51
N LEU A 254 80.04 -30.18 64.29
CA LEU A 254 80.38 -30.84 63.00
C LEU A 254 79.42 -31.98 62.65
N THR A 255 78.96 -32.73 63.66
CA THR A 255 77.98 -33.81 63.46
C THR A 255 76.63 -33.26 63.04
N LEU A 256 76.13 -32.21 63.72
CA LEU A 256 74.86 -31.55 63.38
C LEU A 256 74.93 -30.86 62.01
N LEU A 257 76.04 -30.18 61.69
CA LEU A 257 76.28 -29.57 60.38
C LEU A 257 76.25 -30.60 59.25
N ARG A 258 76.84 -31.77 59.46
CA ARG A 258 76.79 -32.88 58.51
C ARG A 258 75.39 -33.43 58.33
N GLU A 259 74.58 -33.49 59.39
CA GLU A 259 73.17 -33.91 59.32
C GLU A 259 72.32 -32.87 58.56
N GLU A 260 72.52 -31.57 58.82
CA GLU A 260 71.86 -30.49 58.10
C GLU A 260 72.22 -30.48 56.60
N LEU A 261 73.50 -30.64 56.26
CA LEU A 261 73.95 -30.80 54.86
C LEU A 261 73.35 -32.04 54.18
N LYS A 262 73.21 -33.16 54.90
CA LYS A 262 72.57 -34.38 54.37
C LYS A 262 71.06 -34.18 54.16
N ASN A 263 70.41 -33.39 55.02
CA ASN A 263 69.01 -32.98 54.83
C ASN A 263 68.86 -32.03 53.63
N GLU A 264 69.75 -31.05 53.47
CA GLU A 264 69.80 -30.16 52.30
C GLU A 264 69.92 -30.96 51.00
N VAL A 265 70.88 -31.89 50.92
CA VAL A 265 71.06 -32.79 49.77
C VAL A 265 69.79 -33.62 49.52
N ALA A 266 69.15 -34.16 50.55
CA ALA A 266 67.93 -34.95 50.42
C ALA A 266 66.75 -34.13 49.86
N THR A 267 66.48 -32.95 50.44
CA THR A 267 65.40 -32.05 49.97
C THR A 267 65.66 -31.56 48.54
N MET A 268 66.92 -31.23 48.21
CA MET A 268 67.29 -30.83 46.85
C MET A 268 67.18 -31.98 45.83
N ALA A 269 67.51 -33.21 46.22
CA ALA A 269 67.33 -34.38 45.37
C ALA A 269 65.83 -34.71 45.14
N GLU A 270 64.99 -34.58 46.17
CA GLU A 270 63.54 -34.70 46.06
C GLU A 270 62.95 -33.65 45.10
N GLU A 271 63.37 -32.39 45.22
CA GLU A 271 62.94 -31.33 44.31
C GLU A 271 63.39 -31.55 42.87
N VAL A 272 64.60 -32.09 42.62
CA VAL A 272 65.02 -32.51 41.28
C VAL A 272 64.09 -33.60 40.72
N ASN A 273 63.62 -34.55 41.54
CA ASN A 273 62.67 -35.57 41.11
C ASN A 273 61.28 -34.97 40.81
N SER A 274 60.80 -34.05 41.65
CA SER A 274 59.56 -33.29 41.40
C SER A 274 59.63 -32.49 40.09
N LEU A 275 60.75 -31.82 39.81
CA LEU A 275 60.97 -31.07 38.57
C LEU A 275 61.11 -31.98 37.33
N VAL A 276 61.46 -33.26 37.49
CA VAL A 276 61.42 -34.26 36.41
C VAL A 276 59.98 -34.70 36.12
N GLN A 277 59.14 -34.89 37.16
CA GLN A 277 57.70 -35.14 36.97
C GLN A 277 57.03 -33.93 36.30
N PHE A 278 57.34 -32.71 36.75
CA PHE A 278 56.82 -31.48 36.17
C PHE A 278 57.28 -31.23 34.71
N GLU A 279 58.49 -31.66 34.34
CA GLU A 279 58.94 -31.64 32.92
C GLU A 279 58.18 -32.65 32.04
N PHE A 280 57.72 -33.78 32.60
CA PHE A 280 56.87 -34.73 31.88
C PHE A 280 55.47 -34.16 31.61
N GLU A 281 54.91 -33.42 32.57
CA GLU A 281 53.63 -32.71 32.41
C GLU A 281 53.75 -31.50 31.45
N TYR A 282 54.86 -30.77 31.50
CA TYR A 282 55.09 -29.53 30.73
C TYR A 282 56.40 -29.58 29.91
N PRO A 283 56.48 -30.39 28.84
CA PRO A 283 57.73 -30.62 28.08
C PRO A 283 58.31 -29.38 27.40
N ASN A 284 57.51 -28.32 27.19
CA ASN A 284 57.94 -27.05 26.60
C ASN A 284 58.59 -26.10 27.63
N ALA A 285 58.54 -26.41 28.93
CA ALA A 285 59.06 -25.58 30.01
C ALA A 285 60.60 -25.63 30.10
N MET A 286 61.28 -25.02 29.12
CA MET A 286 62.74 -25.10 28.99
C MET A 286 63.52 -24.61 30.23
N PHE A 287 62.95 -23.67 31.00
CA PHE A 287 63.53 -23.17 32.26
C PHE A 287 63.74 -24.23 33.33
N LEU A 288 62.99 -25.34 33.31
CA LEU A 288 63.16 -26.45 34.27
C LEU A 288 64.53 -27.09 34.17
N LYS A 289 65.17 -27.06 32.99
CA LYS A 289 66.52 -27.59 32.77
C LYS A 289 67.57 -26.74 33.49
N ASP A 290 67.43 -25.42 33.45
CA ASP A 290 68.31 -24.49 34.16
C ASP A 290 68.18 -24.68 35.68
N ILE A 291 66.95 -24.73 36.22
CA ILE A 291 66.70 -24.96 37.65
C ILE A 291 67.30 -26.30 38.10
N LYS A 292 66.99 -27.41 37.41
CA LYS A 292 67.56 -28.73 37.73
C LYS A 292 69.08 -28.76 37.61
N SER A 293 69.67 -27.99 36.71
CA SER A 293 71.13 -27.87 36.60
C SER A 293 71.72 -27.18 37.82
N SER A 294 71.13 -26.04 38.24
CA SER A 294 71.56 -25.31 39.44
C SER A 294 71.45 -26.17 40.70
N ILE A 295 70.31 -26.83 40.95
CA ILE A 295 70.14 -27.70 42.13
C ILE A 295 71.18 -28.84 42.13
N ARG A 296 71.49 -29.44 40.97
CA ARG A 296 72.53 -30.47 40.86
C ARG A 296 73.96 -29.96 41.07
N LYS A 297 74.24 -28.66 40.87
CA LYS A 297 75.52 -28.06 41.28
C LYS A 297 75.60 -27.99 42.81
N ILE A 298 74.54 -27.50 43.45
CA ILE A 298 74.46 -27.33 44.91
C ILE A 298 74.60 -28.68 45.63
N ILE A 299 73.87 -29.71 45.18
CA ILE A 299 74.01 -31.08 45.70
C ILE A 299 75.49 -31.53 45.68
N LYS A 300 76.20 -31.31 44.58
CA LYS A 300 77.62 -31.70 44.48
C LYS A 300 78.54 -30.86 45.38
N ALA A 301 78.27 -29.57 45.53
CA ALA A 301 79.02 -28.71 46.44
C ALA A 301 78.79 -29.12 47.91
N ALA A 302 77.55 -29.46 48.28
CA ALA A 302 77.20 -29.98 49.60
C ALA A 302 77.81 -31.37 49.86
N GLU A 303 77.76 -32.31 48.90
CA GLU A 303 78.45 -33.61 48.97
C GLU A 303 79.96 -33.48 49.17
N LYS A 304 80.59 -32.50 48.48
CA LYS A 304 82.01 -32.18 48.64
C LYS A 304 82.33 -31.63 50.02
N LEU A 305 81.49 -30.72 50.55
CA LEU A 305 81.63 -30.18 51.90
C LEU A 305 81.41 -31.25 52.98
N ILE A 306 80.41 -32.13 52.82
CA ILE A 306 80.19 -33.31 53.67
C ILE A 306 81.45 -34.17 53.72
N SER A 307 82.09 -34.42 52.57
CA SER A 307 83.28 -35.26 52.47
C SER A 307 84.47 -34.67 53.26
N GLU A 308 84.76 -33.37 53.10
CA GLU A 308 85.84 -32.71 53.87
C GLU A 308 85.50 -32.61 55.38
N ILE A 309 84.22 -32.47 55.76
CA ILE A 309 83.76 -32.55 57.16
C ILE A 309 83.93 -33.97 57.72
N GLU A 310 83.63 -35.02 56.98
CA GLU A 310 83.83 -36.41 57.40
C GLU A 310 85.32 -36.77 57.55
N GLU A 311 86.20 -36.20 56.71
CA GLU A 311 87.65 -36.29 56.89
C GLU A 311 88.11 -35.53 58.15
N MET A 312 87.58 -34.33 58.41
CA MET A 312 87.88 -33.56 59.63
C MET A 312 87.42 -34.26 60.92
N ASP A 313 86.19 -34.79 60.93
CA ASP A 313 85.62 -35.61 62.00
C ASP A 313 86.49 -36.87 62.25
N SER A 314 86.98 -37.49 61.17
CA SER A 314 87.87 -38.66 61.25
C SER A 314 89.28 -38.34 61.77
N GLU A 315 89.82 -37.15 61.50
CA GLU A 315 91.09 -36.69 62.07
C GLU A 315 90.94 -36.35 63.56
N LEU A 316 89.90 -35.59 63.92
CA LEU A 316 89.57 -35.23 65.31
C LEU A 316 89.41 -36.47 66.21
N LYS A 317 88.86 -37.57 65.68
CA LYS A 317 88.70 -38.84 66.41
C LYS A 317 89.97 -39.68 66.57
N LYS A 318 91.04 -39.42 65.80
CA LYS A 318 92.26 -40.26 65.78
C LYS A 318 93.32 -39.86 66.79
N PHE A 319 93.35 -38.59 67.21
CA PHE A 319 94.40 -38.09 68.11
C PHE A 319 93.91 -38.03 69.56
N GLY A 320 94.25 -39.06 70.34
CA GLY A 320 93.88 -39.15 71.76
C GLY A 320 94.54 -38.10 72.67
N ASP A 321 95.74 -37.61 72.29
CA ASP A 321 96.58 -36.73 73.14
C ASP A 321 97.04 -35.42 72.44
N GLN A 322 96.60 -35.15 71.21
CA GLN A 322 96.95 -33.93 70.45
C GLN A 322 95.74 -33.41 69.66
N TYR A 323 94.90 -32.59 70.29
CA TYR A 323 93.66 -32.07 69.72
C TYR A 323 93.87 -30.91 68.71
N ALA A 324 94.73 -31.12 67.72
CA ALA A 324 95.06 -30.12 66.70
C ALA A 324 94.17 -30.27 65.45
N ILE A 325 93.23 -29.35 65.26
CA ILE A 325 92.56 -29.17 63.95
C ILE A 325 93.61 -28.64 62.98
N SER A 326 93.78 -29.33 61.85
CA SER A 326 94.62 -28.84 60.76
C SER A 326 94.00 -27.58 60.14
N ILE A 327 94.69 -26.44 60.24
CA ILE A 327 94.29 -25.17 59.60
C ILE A 327 94.06 -25.37 58.09
N VAL A 328 94.84 -26.27 57.46
CA VAL A 328 94.68 -26.63 56.04
C VAL A 328 93.32 -27.27 55.77
N LYS A 329 92.80 -28.08 56.71
CA LYS A 329 91.47 -28.69 56.61
C LYS A 329 90.34 -27.70 56.89
N LEU A 330 90.51 -26.82 57.87
CA LEU A 330 89.56 -25.73 58.13
C LEU A 330 89.41 -24.82 56.90
N ASN A 331 90.52 -24.42 56.28
CA ASN A 331 90.54 -23.60 55.07
C ASN A 331 89.91 -24.32 53.85
N LYS A 332 90.04 -25.65 53.76
CA LYS A 332 89.36 -26.45 52.72
C LYS A 332 87.85 -26.47 52.92
N CYS A 333 87.38 -26.72 54.15
CA CYS A 333 85.95 -26.63 54.46
C CYS A 333 85.39 -25.23 54.18
N GLN A 334 86.12 -24.17 54.56
CA GLN A 334 85.78 -22.78 54.24
C GLN A 334 85.63 -22.57 52.72
N SER A 335 86.60 -23.02 51.92
CA SER A 335 86.54 -22.87 50.46
C SER A 335 85.39 -23.67 49.83
N CYS A 336 85.08 -24.87 50.34
CA CYS A 336 83.94 -25.66 49.90
C CYS A 336 82.59 -25.05 50.31
N PHE A 337 82.54 -24.37 51.46
CA PHE A 337 81.36 -23.63 51.90
C PHE A 337 81.14 -22.35 51.07
N GLU A 338 82.19 -21.59 50.74
CA GLU A 338 82.12 -20.45 49.83
C GLU A 338 81.68 -20.85 48.40
N GLU A 339 82.13 -22.02 47.91
CA GLU A 339 81.66 -22.61 46.65
C GLU A 339 80.17 -22.99 46.73
N LEU A 340 79.74 -23.57 47.85
CA LEU A 340 78.34 -23.94 48.08
C LEU A 340 77.44 -22.70 48.12
N GLU A 341 77.77 -21.70 48.93
CA GLU A 341 77.09 -20.39 49.01
C GLU A 341 76.92 -19.74 47.63
N GLY A 342 78.01 -19.64 46.86
CA GLY A 342 77.98 -19.11 45.49
C GLY A 342 77.02 -19.89 44.56
N THR A 343 76.97 -21.22 44.67
CA THR A 343 76.00 -22.02 43.89
C THR A 343 74.54 -21.87 44.34
N VAL A 344 74.29 -21.53 45.60
CA VAL A 344 72.94 -21.24 46.14
C VAL A 344 72.48 -19.85 45.69
N GLU A 345 73.37 -18.86 45.67
CA GLU A 345 73.06 -17.53 45.10
C GLU A 345 72.74 -17.59 43.60
N GLU A 346 73.40 -18.49 42.86
CA GLU A 346 73.15 -18.78 41.44
C GLU A 346 71.78 -19.42 41.13
N ILE A 347 70.98 -19.82 42.13
CA ILE A 347 69.61 -20.33 41.89
C ILE A 347 68.81 -19.27 41.10
N PRO A 348 68.21 -19.59 39.94
CA PRO A 348 67.48 -18.61 39.14
C PRO A 348 66.34 -17.94 39.92
N THR A 349 66.08 -16.65 39.67
CA THR A 349 64.84 -15.99 40.10
C THR A 349 63.78 -16.08 39.01
N VAL A 350 62.50 -16.00 39.36
CA VAL A 350 61.41 -15.94 38.36
C VAL A 350 61.59 -14.74 37.42
N THR A 351 62.06 -13.59 37.91
CA THR A 351 62.41 -12.44 37.06
C THR A 351 63.51 -12.76 36.03
N ALA A 352 64.55 -13.51 36.41
CA ALA A 352 65.61 -13.92 35.49
C ALA A 352 65.15 -15.00 34.49
N ILE A 353 64.24 -15.89 34.90
CA ILE A 353 63.61 -16.88 34.04
C ILE A 353 62.70 -16.17 33.01
N ASN A 354 61.82 -15.27 33.44
CA ASN A 354 60.92 -14.54 32.55
C ASN A 354 61.71 -13.73 31.50
N ALA A 355 62.79 -13.08 31.91
CA ALA A 355 63.67 -12.32 31.02
C ALA A 355 64.38 -13.20 29.97
N LYS A 356 64.76 -14.44 30.31
CA LYS A 356 65.43 -15.37 29.38
C LYS A 356 64.47 -16.11 28.46
N CYS A 357 63.35 -16.58 29.00
CA CYS A 357 62.52 -17.56 28.31
C CYS A 357 61.36 -16.95 27.52
N ARG A 358 60.93 -15.71 27.82
CA ARG A 358 59.54 -15.26 27.55
C ARG A 358 58.57 -16.35 27.97
N LEU A 359 58.42 -16.52 29.29
CA LEU A 359 57.29 -17.27 29.79
C LEU A 359 56.04 -16.49 29.36
N PHE A 360 55.35 -17.08 28.37
CA PHE A 360 54.21 -16.55 27.61
C PHE A 360 54.59 -15.52 26.52
#